data_AF-A0A6N7PP17-F1
#
_entry.id   AF-A0A6N7PP17-F1
#
_cell.length_a   1.000
_cell.length_b   1.000
_cell.length_c   1.000
_cell.angle_alpha   90.00
_cell.angle_beta   90.00
_cell.angle_gamma   90.00
#
_symmetry.space_group_name_H-M   'P 1'
#
loop_
_entity.id
_entity.type
_entity.pdbx_description
1 polymer ?
#
loop_
_entity_poly.entity_id
_entity_poly.type
_entity_poly.pdbx_seq_one_letter_code
_entity_poly.pdbx_strand_id
1 'polypeptide(L)'
;MEFDTTSGRAFLELPEGYTTPDVDHLMHDARALLLHTVNLRTETRASGIQISPVWELHDGQAALRATVVPAEIEARHFEGKGMMALRDPNALTMIADVVEILADEPAVAAQALVTTASIWIDENAPVRPLGLPYKGHFKLLTLVIADFLRKIGAGFDELEWLTSIGLLSAYHNPDEDPPVEEVRAAARDKSLRLAAEEGAWMTALLEKAEG
;
A
#
# COMPACT_ATOMS: atom_id res chain seq x y z
N MET A 1 -17.10 1.04 -5.02
CA MET A 1 -16.97 -0.22 -5.79
C MET A 1 -17.21 -1.34 -4.79
N GLU A 2 -18.10 -2.27 -5.09
CA GLU A 2 -18.33 -3.46 -4.25
C GLU A 2 -17.51 -4.60 -4.87
N PHE A 3 -16.66 -5.26 -4.07
CA PHE A 3 -15.81 -6.35 -4.53
C PHE A 3 -16.41 -7.69 -4.10
N ASP A 4 -16.49 -8.62 -5.04
CA ASP A 4 -16.59 -10.06 -4.78
C ASP A 4 -15.21 -10.72 -4.89
N THR A 5 -15.11 -12.03 -4.64
CA THR A 5 -13.83 -12.75 -4.71
C THR A 5 -13.14 -12.62 -6.06
N THR A 6 -13.92 -12.64 -7.16
CA THR A 6 -13.38 -12.62 -8.53
C THR A 6 -12.85 -11.24 -8.89
N SER A 7 -13.63 -10.20 -8.66
CA SER A 7 -13.25 -8.80 -8.89
C SER A 7 -12.14 -8.36 -7.94
N GLY A 8 -12.12 -8.84 -6.69
CA GLY A 8 -11.02 -8.61 -5.74
C GLY A 8 -9.71 -9.23 -6.23
N ARG A 9 -9.75 -10.48 -6.71
CA ARG A 9 -8.58 -11.13 -7.34
C ARG A 9 -8.11 -10.39 -8.58
N ALA A 10 -9.03 -9.95 -9.44
CA ALA A 10 -8.69 -9.19 -10.64
C ALA A 10 -8.04 -7.85 -10.28
N PHE A 11 -8.60 -7.11 -9.33
CA PHE A 11 -8.05 -5.84 -8.85
C PHE A 11 -6.64 -5.98 -8.28
N LEU A 12 -6.42 -7.04 -7.49
CA LEU A 12 -5.14 -7.36 -6.87
C LEU A 12 -4.18 -8.13 -7.80
N GLU A 13 -4.59 -8.42 -9.03
CA GLU A 13 -3.83 -9.24 -9.99
C GLU A 13 -3.39 -10.60 -9.44
N LEU A 14 -4.19 -11.16 -8.51
CA LEU A 14 -3.94 -12.46 -7.87
C LEU A 14 -4.45 -13.58 -8.79
N PRO A 15 -3.57 -14.39 -9.42
CA PRO A 15 -3.99 -15.45 -10.34
C PRO A 15 -4.75 -16.55 -9.61
N GLU A 16 -5.77 -17.13 -10.25
CA GLU A 16 -6.50 -18.28 -9.70
C GLU A 16 -5.54 -19.44 -9.39
N GLY A 17 -5.71 -20.07 -8.22
CA GLY A 17 -4.83 -21.14 -7.77
C GLY A 17 -3.40 -20.70 -7.37
N TYR A 18 -3.10 -19.40 -7.38
CA TYR A 18 -1.83 -18.90 -6.84
C TYR A 18 -1.72 -19.20 -5.35
N THR A 19 -0.67 -19.91 -4.96
CA THR A 19 -0.32 -20.14 -3.56
C THR A 19 0.54 -18.98 -3.08
N THR A 20 0.03 -18.25 -2.10
CA THR A 20 0.78 -17.18 -1.44
C THR A 20 2.03 -17.77 -0.79
N PRO A 21 3.23 -17.16 -0.97
CA PRO A 21 4.42 -17.59 -0.26
C PRO A 21 4.27 -17.43 1.25
N ASP A 22 5.09 -18.15 2.01
CA ASP A 22 5.18 -17.95 3.46
C ASP A 22 5.73 -16.55 3.82
N VAL A 23 5.58 -16.19 5.10
CA VAL A 23 6.03 -14.91 5.67
C VAL A 23 7.50 -14.61 5.36
N ASP A 24 8.41 -15.58 5.47
CA ASP A 24 9.84 -15.37 5.24
C ASP A 24 10.13 -14.98 3.78
N HIS A 25 9.47 -15.64 2.82
CA HIS A 25 9.57 -15.30 1.41
C HIS A 25 8.93 -13.94 1.11
N LEU A 26 7.78 -13.64 1.68
CA LEU A 26 7.11 -12.34 1.54
C LEU A 26 7.98 -11.20 2.09
N MET A 27 8.63 -11.39 3.24
CA MET A 27 9.57 -10.41 3.79
C MET A 27 10.78 -10.19 2.89
N HIS A 28 11.31 -11.25 2.29
CA HIS A 28 12.41 -11.14 1.32
C HIS A 28 11.99 -10.33 0.10
N ASP A 29 10.85 -10.65 -0.49
CA ASP A 29 10.31 -9.95 -1.65
C ASP A 29 9.97 -8.48 -1.29
N ALA A 30 9.40 -8.22 -0.11
CA ALA A 30 9.11 -6.86 0.36
C ALA A 30 10.35 -5.96 0.39
N ARG A 31 11.46 -6.48 0.94
CA ARG A 31 12.75 -5.75 0.98
C ARG A 31 13.28 -5.47 -0.42
N ALA A 32 13.22 -6.47 -1.31
CA ALA A 32 13.67 -6.32 -2.69
C ALA A 32 12.84 -5.28 -3.46
N LEU A 33 11.51 -5.34 -3.32
CA LEU A 33 10.56 -4.41 -3.94
C LEU A 33 10.78 -2.98 -3.44
N LEU A 34 10.91 -2.78 -2.13
CA LEU A 34 11.19 -1.48 -1.52
C LEU A 34 12.50 -0.88 -2.04
N LEU A 35 13.58 -1.67 -2.00
CA LEU A 35 14.89 -1.22 -2.47
C LEU A 35 14.84 -0.84 -3.96
N HIS A 36 14.23 -1.67 -4.79
CA HIS A 36 14.11 -1.42 -6.22
C HIS A 36 13.29 -0.16 -6.50
N THR A 37 12.16 0.02 -5.82
CA THR A 37 11.29 1.19 -5.99
C THR A 37 12.00 2.47 -5.55
N VAL A 38 12.73 2.47 -4.43
CA VAL A 38 13.51 3.63 -3.96
C VAL A 38 14.64 3.99 -4.92
N ASN A 39 15.35 2.98 -5.46
CA ASN A 39 16.39 3.21 -6.45
C ASN A 39 15.81 3.81 -7.74
N LEU A 40 14.71 3.24 -8.24
CA LEU A 40 14.05 3.73 -9.44
C LEU A 40 13.51 5.15 -9.26
N ARG A 41 12.90 5.47 -8.11
CA ARG A 41 12.48 6.83 -7.77
C ARG A 41 13.67 7.80 -7.83
N THR A 42 14.82 7.40 -7.28
CA THR A 42 16.03 8.23 -7.32
C THR A 42 16.46 8.53 -8.75
N GLU A 43 16.39 7.53 -9.65
CA GLU A 43 16.69 7.70 -11.08
C GLU A 43 15.68 8.64 -11.77
N THR A 44 14.38 8.45 -11.53
CA THR A 44 13.32 9.20 -12.23
C THR A 44 13.14 10.62 -11.69
N ARG A 45 13.52 10.88 -10.44
CA ARG A 45 13.46 12.21 -9.81
C ARG A 45 14.23 13.26 -10.61
N ALA A 46 15.36 12.90 -11.21
CA ALA A 46 16.16 13.80 -12.05
C ALA A 46 15.41 14.24 -13.32
N SER A 47 14.49 13.43 -13.82
CA SER A 47 13.66 13.70 -14.99
C SER A 47 12.29 14.29 -14.65
N GLY A 48 11.99 14.53 -13.36
CA GLY A 48 10.70 15.04 -12.90
C GLY A 48 9.54 14.03 -13.03
N ILE A 49 9.83 12.75 -13.26
CA ILE A 49 8.82 11.70 -13.39
C ILE A 49 8.61 11.06 -12.02
N GLN A 50 7.40 11.18 -11.49
CA GLN A 50 6.97 10.43 -10.32
C GLN A 50 6.53 9.02 -10.74
N ILE A 51 6.82 8.04 -9.90
CA ILE A 51 6.43 6.65 -10.11
C ILE A 51 5.51 6.19 -8.98
N SER A 52 4.53 5.36 -9.32
CA SER A 52 3.77 4.60 -8.34
C SER A 52 4.71 3.61 -7.61
N PRO A 53 4.54 3.40 -6.30
CA PRO A 53 5.22 2.33 -5.58
C PRO A 53 4.52 0.97 -5.75
N VAL A 54 3.35 0.93 -6.41
CA VAL A 54 2.56 -0.29 -6.60
C VAL A 54 3.02 -1.01 -7.86
N TRP A 55 3.42 -2.26 -7.69
CA TRP A 55 3.89 -3.12 -8.79
C TRP A 55 2.71 -3.82 -9.45
N GLU A 56 2.64 -3.72 -10.77
CA GLU A 56 1.54 -4.25 -11.59
C GLU A 56 2.06 -5.29 -12.58
N LEU A 57 1.17 -6.17 -13.02
CA LEU A 57 1.38 -7.14 -14.08
C LEU A 57 1.20 -6.46 -15.43
N HIS A 58 2.24 -6.51 -16.26
CA HIS A 58 2.19 -6.05 -17.65
C HIS A 58 2.89 -7.06 -18.57
N ASP A 59 2.13 -7.71 -19.45
CA ASP A 59 2.64 -8.74 -20.38
C ASP A 59 3.49 -9.83 -19.73
N GLY A 60 3.08 -10.30 -18.53
CA GLY A 60 3.81 -11.32 -17.77
C GLY A 60 4.99 -10.79 -16.94
N GLN A 61 5.28 -9.50 -17.03
CA GLN A 61 6.38 -8.85 -16.32
C GLN A 61 5.87 -7.97 -15.18
N ALA A 62 6.71 -7.80 -14.18
CA ALA A 62 6.55 -6.73 -13.21
C ALA A 62 6.79 -5.38 -13.88
N ALA A 63 5.90 -4.44 -13.60
CA ALA A 63 5.96 -3.10 -14.13
C ALA A 63 5.59 -2.06 -13.07
N LEU A 64 6.06 -0.84 -13.29
CA LEU A 64 5.70 0.33 -12.50
C LEU A 64 5.08 1.38 -13.40
N ARG A 65 4.10 2.09 -12.87
CA ARG A 65 3.43 3.16 -13.58
C ARG A 65 4.01 4.52 -13.23
N ALA A 66 4.01 5.43 -14.19
CA ALA A 66 4.10 6.85 -13.87
C ALA A 66 2.88 7.26 -13.03
N THR A 67 3.06 8.22 -12.13
CA THR A 67 1.98 8.75 -11.30
C THR A 67 2.08 10.26 -11.25
N VAL A 68 1.00 10.92 -10.84
CA VAL A 68 1.00 12.36 -10.57
C VAL A 68 0.32 12.56 -9.23
N VAL A 69 1.13 12.79 -8.20
CA VAL A 69 0.66 12.97 -6.82
C VAL A 69 1.27 14.23 -6.21
N PRO A 70 0.60 14.85 -5.24
CA PRO A 70 1.19 15.93 -4.45
C PRO A 70 2.53 15.52 -3.84
N ALA A 71 3.45 16.46 -3.76
CA ALA A 71 4.80 16.22 -3.24
C ALA A 71 4.75 15.71 -1.78
N GLU A 72 3.72 16.09 -1.03
CA GLU A 72 3.45 15.67 0.33
C GLU A 72 3.10 14.17 0.41
N ILE A 73 2.31 13.66 -0.54
CA ILE A 73 1.99 12.22 -0.64
C ILE A 73 3.26 11.44 -0.98
N GLU A 74 4.03 11.92 -1.96
CA GLU A 74 5.28 11.28 -2.35
C GLU A 74 6.29 11.25 -1.20
N ALA A 75 6.50 12.39 -0.53
CA ALA A 75 7.42 12.52 0.60
C ALA A 75 6.98 11.62 1.76
N ARG A 76 5.68 11.53 2.06
CA ARG A 76 5.16 10.64 3.09
C ARG A 76 5.52 9.18 2.82
N HIS A 77 5.40 8.73 1.59
CA HIS A 77 5.72 7.36 1.22
C HIS A 77 7.22 7.08 1.22
N PHE A 78 8.04 7.93 0.60
CA PHE A 78 9.45 7.62 0.34
C PHE A 78 10.45 8.18 1.35
N GLU A 79 10.06 9.19 2.13
CA GLU A 79 10.95 9.94 3.02
C GLU A 79 10.36 10.10 4.44
N GLY A 80 9.11 9.69 4.65
CA GLY A 80 8.35 9.95 5.87
C GLY A 80 8.59 8.98 7.01
N LYS A 81 7.83 9.17 8.10
CA LYS A 81 7.89 8.33 9.32
C LYS A 81 7.63 6.85 9.03
N GLY A 82 6.80 6.53 8.03
CA GLY A 82 6.58 5.16 7.61
C GLY A 82 7.88 4.46 7.19
N MET A 83 8.73 5.13 6.41
CA MET A 83 10.03 4.56 5.99
C MET A 83 10.98 4.36 7.17
N MET A 84 10.86 5.17 8.22
CA MET A 84 11.58 4.94 9.47
C MET A 84 11.04 3.72 10.21
N ALA A 85 9.73 3.52 10.24
CA ALA A 85 9.09 2.37 10.88
C ALA A 85 9.49 1.04 10.21
N LEU A 86 9.68 1.00 8.89
CA LEU A 86 10.18 -0.18 8.17
C LEU A 86 11.60 -0.61 8.54
N ARG A 87 12.34 0.18 9.35
CA ARG A 87 13.62 -0.25 9.91
C ARG A 87 13.45 -1.26 11.04
N ASP A 88 12.27 -1.32 11.66
CA ASP A 88 11.92 -2.36 12.61
C ASP A 88 11.67 -3.68 11.86
N PRO A 89 12.42 -4.76 12.14
CA PRO A 89 12.15 -6.07 11.56
C PRO A 89 10.74 -6.59 11.81
N ASN A 90 10.11 -6.20 12.92
CA ASN A 90 8.75 -6.61 13.26
C ASN A 90 7.71 -6.00 12.31
N ALA A 91 7.94 -4.77 11.83
CA ALA A 91 7.04 -4.12 10.87
C ALA A 91 6.95 -4.90 9.55
N LEU A 92 8.08 -5.37 9.01
CA LEU A 92 8.08 -6.18 7.78
C LEU A 92 7.47 -7.57 8.00
N THR A 93 7.67 -8.15 9.18
CA THR A 93 7.05 -9.43 9.55
C THR A 93 5.53 -9.29 9.60
N MET A 94 5.04 -8.23 10.26
CA MET A 94 3.62 -7.90 10.33
C MET A 94 3.02 -7.63 8.95
N ILE A 95 3.71 -6.88 8.08
CA ILE A 95 3.25 -6.64 6.70
C ILE A 95 3.13 -7.97 5.92
N ALA A 96 4.11 -8.86 6.06
CA ALA A 96 4.08 -10.15 5.38
C ALA A 96 2.92 -11.04 5.88
N ASP A 97 2.71 -11.10 7.19
CA ASP A 97 1.60 -11.82 7.82
C ASP A 97 0.23 -11.25 7.39
N VAL A 98 0.10 -9.92 7.37
CA VAL A 98 -1.09 -9.23 6.83
C VAL A 98 -1.33 -9.59 5.36
N VAL A 99 -0.29 -9.68 4.54
CA VAL A 99 -0.42 -10.07 3.12
C VAL A 99 -0.88 -11.52 2.97
N GLU A 100 -0.39 -12.43 3.82
CA GLU A 100 -0.84 -13.82 3.84
C GLU A 100 -2.35 -13.89 4.14
N ILE A 101 -2.80 -13.22 5.21
CA ILE A 101 -4.22 -13.19 5.60
C ILE A 101 -5.08 -12.57 4.48
N LEU A 102 -4.65 -11.43 3.93
CA LEU A 102 -5.42 -10.71 2.90
C LEU A 102 -5.47 -11.45 1.55
N ALA A 103 -4.49 -12.30 1.24
CA ALA A 103 -4.49 -13.08 0.01
C ALA A 103 -5.61 -14.15 -0.01
N ASP A 104 -6.00 -14.66 1.16
CA ASP A 104 -7.10 -15.61 1.31
C ASP A 104 -8.48 -14.94 1.25
N GLU A 105 -8.54 -13.62 1.51
CA GLU A 105 -9.77 -12.82 1.48
C GLU A 105 -9.69 -11.67 0.45
N PRO A 106 -9.58 -11.97 -0.86
CA PRO A 106 -9.27 -10.98 -1.89
C PRO A 106 -10.31 -9.86 -2.04
N ALA A 107 -11.59 -10.13 -1.73
CA ALA A 107 -12.64 -9.12 -1.73
C ALA A 107 -12.43 -8.08 -0.60
N VAL A 108 -12.09 -8.56 0.60
CA VAL A 108 -11.81 -7.73 1.78
C VAL A 108 -10.53 -6.92 1.55
N ALA A 109 -9.48 -7.57 1.05
CA ALA A 109 -8.22 -6.93 0.71
C ALA A 109 -8.39 -5.82 -0.33
N ALA A 110 -9.13 -6.08 -1.41
CA ALA A 110 -9.42 -5.06 -2.42
C ALA A 110 -10.21 -3.89 -1.82
N GLN A 111 -11.22 -4.18 -1.00
CA GLN A 111 -12.01 -3.15 -0.34
C GLN A 111 -11.19 -2.28 0.63
N ALA A 112 -10.24 -2.87 1.35
CA ALA A 112 -9.35 -2.17 2.28
C ALA A 112 -8.31 -1.29 1.55
N LEU A 113 -7.83 -1.74 0.39
CA LEU A 113 -6.69 -1.13 -0.30
C LEU A 113 -7.08 -0.21 -1.46
N VAL A 114 -8.35 -0.20 -1.89
CA VAL A 114 -8.81 0.59 -3.05
C VAL A 114 -8.51 2.08 -2.94
N THR A 115 -8.63 2.68 -1.76
CA THR A 115 -8.30 4.10 -1.56
C THR A 115 -6.81 4.36 -1.73
N THR A 116 -5.96 3.47 -1.22
CA THR A 116 -4.51 3.58 -1.40
C THR A 116 -4.14 3.39 -2.87
N ALA A 117 -4.75 2.43 -3.57
CA ALA A 117 -4.57 2.27 -5.01
C ALA A 117 -4.98 3.52 -5.80
N SER A 118 -6.13 4.13 -5.48
CA SER A 118 -6.64 5.31 -6.20
C SER A 118 -5.77 6.56 -6.07
N ILE A 119 -4.88 6.61 -5.06
CA ILE A 119 -3.90 7.69 -4.93
C ILE A 119 -2.79 7.52 -5.96
N TRP A 120 -2.36 6.28 -6.20
CA TRP A 120 -1.13 5.98 -6.95
C TRP A 120 -1.36 5.55 -8.40
N ILE A 121 -2.52 4.96 -8.69
CA ILE A 121 -2.80 4.30 -9.97
C ILE A 121 -3.82 5.12 -10.77
N ASP A 122 -3.37 5.66 -11.90
CA ASP A 122 -4.22 6.07 -13.01
C ASP A 122 -4.07 5.03 -14.13
N GLU A 123 -5.15 4.35 -14.50
CA GLU A 123 -5.13 3.29 -15.51
C GLU A 123 -4.59 3.77 -16.88
N ASN A 124 -4.65 5.07 -17.16
CA ASN A 124 -4.18 5.67 -18.42
C ASN A 124 -2.72 6.13 -18.36
N ALA A 125 -2.10 6.17 -17.18
CA ALA A 125 -0.73 6.64 -17.06
C ALA A 125 0.27 5.62 -17.64
N PRO A 126 1.38 6.09 -18.25
CA PRO A 126 2.37 5.21 -18.88
C PRO A 126 2.94 4.17 -17.92
N VAL A 127 3.13 2.95 -18.42
CA VAL A 127 3.70 1.81 -17.69
C VAL A 127 5.11 1.52 -18.19
N ARG A 128 6.04 1.25 -17.26
CA ARG A 128 7.42 0.84 -17.53
C ARG A 128 7.63 -0.60 -17.03
N PRO A 129 7.84 -1.57 -17.93
CA PRO A 129 8.30 -2.90 -17.55
C PRO A 129 9.67 -2.85 -16.86
N LEU A 130 9.85 -3.67 -15.83
CA LEU A 130 11.09 -3.73 -15.05
C LEU A 130 12.05 -4.83 -15.56
N GLY A 131 11.63 -5.64 -16.53
CA GLY A 131 12.42 -6.77 -17.03
C GLY A 131 12.52 -7.94 -16.04
N LEU A 132 11.62 -7.98 -15.04
CA LEU A 132 11.51 -9.05 -14.04
C LEU A 132 10.18 -9.80 -14.23
N PRO A 133 10.12 -11.12 -13.99
CA PRO A 133 8.86 -11.84 -13.99
C PRO A 133 7.97 -11.34 -12.86
N TYR A 134 6.67 -11.18 -13.14
CA TYR A 134 5.69 -10.85 -12.11
C TYR A 134 5.41 -12.06 -11.22
N LYS A 135 5.32 -11.86 -9.90
CA LYS A 135 4.78 -12.86 -8.96
C LYS A 135 3.41 -12.41 -8.49
N GLY A 136 2.47 -13.36 -8.35
CA GLY A 136 1.07 -13.07 -8.07
C GLY A 136 0.80 -12.15 -6.86
N HIS A 137 1.64 -12.20 -5.83
CA HIS A 137 1.46 -11.37 -4.63
C HIS A 137 2.02 -9.93 -4.75
N PHE A 138 2.70 -9.56 -5.83
CA PHE A 138 3.44 -8.29 -5.90
C PHE A 138 2.54 -7.06 -5.74
N LYS A 139 1.38 -7.01 -6.42
CA LYS A 139 0.46 -5.88 -6.27
C LYS A 139 -0.13 -5.79 -4.87
N LEU A 140 -0.59 -6.92 -4.31
CA LEU A 140 -1.08 -6.97 -2.93
C LEU A 140 0.00 -6.49 -1.93
N LEU A 141 1.20 -7.07 -2.00
CA LEU A 141 2.31 -6.73 -1.11
C LEU A 141 2.69 -5.25 -1.19
N THR A 142 2.82 -4.71 -2.40
CA THR A 142 3.18 -3.29 -2.57
C THR A 142 2.05 -2.34 -2.18
N LEU A 143 0.78 -2.73 -2.35
CA LEU A 143 -0.36 -1.97 -1.83
C LEU A 143 -0.40 -1.96 -0.30
N VAL A 144 -0.17 -3.11 0.36
CA VAL A 144 -0.12 -3.18 1.83
C VAL A 144 1.03 -2.33 2.37
N ILE A 145 2.22 -2.41 1.75
CA ILE A 145 3.35 -1.55 2.10
C ILE A 145 3.00 -0.06 1.93
N ALA A 146 2.38 0.31 0.79
CA ALA A 146 2.01 1.69 0.54
C ALA A 146 0.96 2.20 1.55
N ASP A 147 0.01 1.36 1.94
CA ASP A 147 -1.02 1.68 2.92
C ASP A 147 -0.43 1.82 4.33
N PHE A 148 0.46 0.91 4.73
CA PHE A 148 1.23 0.99 5.97
C PHE A 148 2.01 2.30 6.05
N LEU A 149 2.82 2.60 5.03
CA LEU A 149 3.63 3.81 4.97
C LEU A 149 2.79 5.08 5.03
N ARG A 150 1.65 5.09 4.33
CA ARG A 150 0.69 6.19 4.32
C ARG A 150 0.10 6.43 5.72
N LYS A 151 -0.37 5.39 6.39
CA LYS A 151 -1.06 5.50 7.68
C LYS A 151 -0.10 5.74 8.85
N ILE A 152 1.01 5.00 8.93
CA ILE A 152 2.05 5.27 9.93
C ILE A 152 2.65 6.67 9.72
N GLY A 153 2.84 7.08 8.46
CA GLY A 153 3.23 8.44 8.10
C GLY A 153 2.26 9.51 8.60
N ALA A 154 0.97 9.19 8.69
CA ALA A 154 -0.10 10.05 9.22
C ALA A 154 -0.27 9.94 10.74
N GLY A 155 0.56 9.14 11.44
CA GLY A 155 0.54 8.99 12.88
C GLY A 155 -0.42 7.93 13.41
N PHE A 156 -0.79 6.95 12.57
CA PHE A 156 -1.37 5.70 13.06
C PHE A 156 -0.30 4.91 13.81
N ASP A 157 -0.71 4.19 14.84
CA ASP A 157 0.03 3.04 15.36
C ASP A 157 -0.36 1.74 14.62
N GLU A 158 0.24 0.62 15.03
CA GLU A 158 0.06 -0.68 14.40
C GLU A 158 -1.38 -1.21 14.56
N LEU A 159 -1.97 -1.10 15.76
CA LEU A 159 -3.34 -1.59 16.02
C LEU A 159 -4.37 -0.74 15.26
N GLU A 160 -4.18 0.56 15.18
CA GLU A 160 -5.02 1.46 14.40
C GLU A 160 -4.90 1.18 12.90
N TRP A 161 -3.69 0.89 12.41
CA TRP A 161 -3.47 0.47 11.04
C TRP A 161 -4.19 -0.85 10.75
N LEU A 162 -3.97 -1.89 11.56
CA LEU A 162 -4.65 -3.19 11.44
C LEU A 162 -6.17 -3.04 11.48
N THR A 163 -6.68 -2.16 12.34
CA THR A 163 -8.11 -1.82 12.40
C THR A 163 -8.61 -1.23 11.09
N SER A 164 -7.85 -0.33 10.49
CA SER A 164 -8.23 0.36 9.25
C SER A 164 -8.26 -0.57 8.02
N ILE A 165 -7.64 -1.75 8.10
CA ILE A 165 -7.68 -2.79 7.06
C ILE A 165 -8.53 -4.00 7.47
N GLY A 166 -9.23 -3.93 8.61
CA GLY A 166 -10.16 -4.97 9.05
C GLY A 166 -9.54 -6.16 9.78
N LEU A 167 -8.27 -6.07 10.19
CA LEU A 167 -7.51 -7.19 10.76
C LEU A 167 -7.29 -7.13 12.28
N LEU A 168 -7.86 -6.14 12.98
CA LEU A 168 -7.65 -5.97 14.42
C LEU A 168 -7.88 -7.27 15.23
N SER A 169 -8.91 -8.05 14.89
CA SER A 169 -9.24 -9.28 15.62
C SER A 169 -8.15 -10.36 15.56
N ALA A 170 -7.27 -10.32 14.56
CA ALA A 170 -6.18 -11.28 14.44
C ALA A 170 -4.98 -10.94 15.36
N TYR A 171 -4.87 -9.69 15.80
CA TYR A 171 -3.68 -9.18 16.50
C TYR A 171 -3.97 -8.61 17.90
N HIS A 172 -5.22 -8.26 18.21
CA HIS A 172 -5.58 -7.65 19.49
C HIS A 172 -5.44 -8.64 20.65
N ASN A 173 -4.69 -8.24 21.67
CA ASN A 173 -4.56 -8.92 22.95
C ASN A 173 -5.33 -8.16 24.04
N PRO A 174 -6.50 -8.65 24.50
CA PRO A 174 -7.32 -7.96 25.51
C PRO A 174 -6.64 -7.72 26.86
N ASP A 175 -5.57 -8.45 27.17
CA ASP A 175 -4.83 -8.33 28.44
C ASP A 175 -3.76 -7.22 28.41
N GLU A 176 -3.29 -6.85 27.22
CA GLU A 176 -2.16 -5.91 27.04
C GLU A 176 -2.54 -4.65 26.27
N ASP A 177 -3.53 -4.75 25.38
CA ASP A 177 -3.90 -3.68 24.47
C ASP A 177 -5.03 -2.79 25.02
N PRO A 178 -5.14 -1.56 24.51
CA PRO A 178 -6.31 -0.72 24.76
C PRO A 178 -7.62 -1.42 24.33
N PRO A 179 -8.77 -1.04 24.91
CA PRO A 179 -10.06 -1.56 24.49
C PRO A 179 -10.31 -1.40 22.98
N VAL A 180 -10.86 -2.43 22.34
CA VAL A 180 -11.15 -2.46 20.89
C VAL A 180 -11.90 -1.22 20.41
N GLU A 181 -12.86 -0.73 21.19
CA GLU A 181 -13.65 0.45 20.84
C GLU A 181 -12.81 1.74 20.85
N GLU A 182 -11.80 1.83 21.72
CA GLU A 182 -10.87 2.97 21.74
C GLU A 182 -9.97 2.95 20.49
N VAL A 183 -9.41 1.77 20.14
CA VAL A 183 -8.60 1.60 18.93
C VAL A 183 -9.41 1.95 17.67
N ARG A 184 -10.66 1.46 17.58
CA ARG A 184 -11.57 1.77 16.47
C ARG A 184 -11.91 3.26 16.38
N ALA A 185 -12.19 3.90 17.50
CA ALA A 185 -12.48 5.33 17.54
C ALA A 185 -11.27 6.15 17.07
N ALA A 186 -10.07 5.82 17.56
CA ALA A 186 -8.83 6.48 17.18
C ALA A 186 -8.48 6.28 15.69
N ALA A 187 -8.55 5.05 15.20
CA ALA A 187 -8.33 4.73 13.79
C ALA A 187 -9.32 5.47 12.87
N ARG A 188 -10.60 5.56 13.27
CA ARG A 188 -11.63 6.30 12.52
C ARG A 188 -11.33 7.79 12.46
N ASP A 189 -11.01 8.42 13.58
CA ASP A 189 -10.67 9.84 13.62
C ASP A 189 -9.45 10.16 12.74
N LYS A 190 -8.39 9.36 12.87
CA LYS A 190 -7.17 9.51 12.06
C LYS A 190 -7.44 9.28 10.57
N SER A 191 -8.31 8.32 10.22
CA SER A 191 -8.70 8.06 8.83
C SER A 191 -9.45 9.24 8.20
N LEU A 192 -10.35 9.87 8.95
CA LEU A 192 -11.08 11.06 8.48
C LEU A 192 -10.13 12.25 8.28
N ARG A 193 -9.20 12.46 9.22
CA ARG A 193 -8.18 13.52 9.09
C ARG A 193 -7.26 13.29 7.90
N LEU A 194 -6.78 12.06 7.72
CA LEU A 194 -5.93 11.68 6.60
C LEU A 194 -6.63 11.91 5.26
N ALA A 195 -7.89 11.48 5.14
CA ALA A 195 -8.67 11.68 3.92
C ALA A 195 -8.90 13.16 3.61
N ALA A 196 -9.16 13.99 4.62
CA ALA A 196 -9.34 15.43 4.45
C ALA A 196 -8.04 16.12 4.00
N GLU A 197 -6.91 15.75 4.61
CA GLU A 197 -5.59 16.28 4.27
C GLU A 197 -5.17 15.91 2.84
N GLU A 198 -5.27 14.64 2.48
CA GLU A 198 -4.93 14.17 1.13
C GLU A 198 -5.88 14.73 0.08
N GLY A 199 -7.17 14.86 0.39
CA GLY A 199 -8.14 15.52 -0.48
C GLY A 199 -7.80 16.98 -0.75
N ALA A 200 -7.33 17.72 0.27
CA ALA A 200 -6.89 19.10 0.12
C ALA A 200 -5.65 19.20 -0.79
N TRP A 201 -4.68 18.30 -0.63
CA TRP A 201 -3.49 18.27 -1.48
C TRP A 201 -3.77 17.91 -2.93
N MET A 202 -4.63 16.90 -3.15
CA MET A 202 -5.06 16.52 -4.50
C MET A 202 -5.82 17.66 -5.19
N THR A 203 -6.68 18.37 -4.46
CA THR A 203 -7.41 19.53 -5.00
C THR A 203 -6.44 20.64 -5.42
N ALA A 204 -5.47 20.99 -4.56
CA ALA A 204 -4.48 22.02 -4.87
C ALA A 204 -3.59 21.65 -6.08
N LEU A 205 -3.28 20.36 -6.25
CA LEU A 205 -2.56 19.86 -7.43
C LEU A 205 -3.37 20.06 -8.71
N LEU A 206 -4.66 19.73 -8.70
CA LEU A 206 -5.55 19.89 -9.85
C LEU A 206 -5.74 21.36 -10.23
N GLU A 207 -5.97 22.23 -9.25
CA GLU A 207 -6.08 23.69 -9.48
C GLU A 207 -4.82 24.27 -10.13
N LYS A 208 -3.63 23.78 -9.74
CA LYS A 208 -2.36 24.18 -10.34
C LYS A 208 -2.18 23.66 -11.77
N ALA A 209 -2.82 22.54 -12.14
CA ALA A 209 -2.73 21.98 -13.48
C ALA A 209 -3.70 22.67 -14.47
N GLU A 210 -4.80 23.25 -13.97
CA GLU A 210 -5.80 23.98 -14.76
C GLU A 210 -5.45 25.47 -15.00
N GLY A 211 -4.57 26.04 -14.18
CA GLY A 211 -4.12 27.45 -14.27
C GLY A 211 -2.86 27.65 -15.10
#